data_AF-A0A6G1KKH8-F1
#
_entry.id   AF-A0A6G1KKH8-F1
#
_cell.length_a   1.000
_cell.length_b   1.000
_cell.length_c   1.000
_cell.angle_alpha   90.00
_cell.angle_beta   90.00
_cell.angle_gamma   90.00
#
_symmetry.space_group_name_H-M   'P 1'
#
loop_
_entity.id
_entity.type
_entity.pdbx_description
1 polymer ?
#
loop_
_entity_poly.entity_id
_entity_poly.type
_entity_poly.pdbx_seq_one_letter_code
_entity_poly.pdbx_strand_id
1 'polypeptide(L)' 'VGKIKRTHVPLRRIFNILKAKIRSYTDNKDILQIVVKALNNTIGLHRIIPTLLIFSAYLRIN' A
#
# COMPACT_ATOMS: atom_id res chain seq x y z
N VAL A 1 -11.77 1.22 -17.13
CA VAL A 1 -10.61 1.64 -16.30
C VAL A 1 -10.04 0.43 -15.59
N GLY A 2 -8.93 -0.12 -16.06
CA GLY A 2 -8.38 -1.40 -15.58
C GLY A 2 -7.93 -1.38 -14.12
N LYS A 3 -7.83 -2.57 -13.49
CA LYS A 3 -7.44 -2.78 -12.08
C LYS A 3 -6.23 -1.91 -11.67
N ILE A 4 -5.25 -1.77 -12.54
CA ILE A 4 -4.02 -0.97 -12.34
C ILE A 4 -4.33 0.53 -12.08
N LYS A 5 -5.26 1.13 -12.83
CA LYS A 5 -5.64 2.54 -12.64
C LYS A 5 -6.37 2.79 -11.31
N ARG A 6 -7.13 1.81 -10.81
CA ARG A 6 -7.84 1.91 -9.51
C ARG A 6 -6.87 1.88 -8.32
N THR A 7 -5.75 1.18 -8.42
CA THR A 7 -4.76 1.08 -7.33
C THR A 7 -3.86 2.31 -7.22
N HIS A 8 -3.59 3.00 -8.32
CA HIS A 8 -2.69 4.17 -8.30
C HIS A 8 -3.28 5.43 -7.66
N VAL A 9 -4.60 5.63 -7.72
CA VAL A 9 -5.26 6.80 -7.12
C VAL A 9 -5.08 6.85 -5.59
N PRO A 10 -5.41 5.80 -4.81
CA PRO A 10 -5.21 5.81 -3.36
C PRO A 10 -3.72 5.87 -2.99
N LEU A 11 -2.85 5.17 -3.72
CA LEU A 11 -1.41 5.19 -3.49
C LEU A 11 -0.83 6.61 -3.66
N ARG A 12 -1.20 7.30 -4.74
CA ARG A 12 -0.77 8.69 -5.00
C ARG A 12 -1.28 9.65 -3.94
N ARG A 13 -2.52 9.46 -3.47
CA ARG A 13 -3.10 10.29 -2.40
C ARG A 13 -2.33 10.13 -1.08
N ILE A 14 -2.10 8.90 -0.65
CA ILE A 14 -1.38 8.61 0.61
C ILE A 14 0.07 9.08 0.51
N PHE A 15 0.72 8.88 -0.64
CA PHE A 15 2.08 9.37 -0.89
C PHE A 15 2.18 10.89 -0.75
N ASN A 16 1.26 11.65 -1.35
CA ASN A 16 1.28 13.10 -1.25
C ASN A 16 1.07 13.58 0.20
N ILE A 17 0.19 12.91 0.97
CA ILE A 17 -0.06 13.22 2.38
C ILE A 17 1.19 12.97 3.22
N LEU A 18 1.82 11.79 3.09
CA LEU A 18 3.05 11.52 3.84
C LEU A 18 4.19 12.44 3.40
N LYS A 19 4.34 12.69 2.09
CA LYS A 19 5.35 13.61 1.59
C LYS A 19 5.19 15.01 2.16
N ALA A 20 3.96 15.52 2.31
CA ALA A 20 3.75 16.80 2.98
C ALA A 20 4.12 16.77 4.47
N LYS A 21 3.98 15.61 5.13
CA LYS A 21 4.14 15.47 6.58
C LYS A 21 5.56 15.11 7.03
N ILE A 22 6.31 14.33 6.25
CA ILE A 22 7.60 13.75 6.67
C ILE A 22 8.75 13.98 5.70
N ARG A 23 8.59 14.77 4.63
CA ARG A 23 9.65 15.03 3.64
C ARG A 23 10.92 15.66 4.23
N SER A 24 10.83 16.36 5.35
CA SER A 24 12.00 16.90 6.05
C SER A 24 12.82 15.83 6.78
N TYR A 25 12.26 14.63 6.98
CA TYR A 25 12.86 13.56 7.78
C TYR A 25 13.37 12.38 6.94
N THR A 26 12.94 12.26 5.68
CA THR A 26 13.25 11.09 4.85
C THR A 26 13.01 11.34 3.36
N ASP A 27 13.64 10.53 2.51
CA ASP A 27 13.57 10.64 1.06
C ASP A 27 12.27 10.06 0.46
N ASN A 28 11.95 10.47 -0.77
CA ASN A 28 10.76 9.99 -1.47
C ASN A 28 10.69 8.46 -1.61
N LYS A 29 11.85 7.78 -1.67
CA LYS A 29 11.92 6.31 -1.79
C LYS A 29 11.41 5.63 -0.52
N ASP A 30 11.78 6.14 0.64
CA ASP A 30 11.38 5.60 1.94
C ASP A 30 9.91 5.92 2.22
N ILE A 31 9.46 7.12 1.84
CA ILE A 31 8.04 7.50 1.88
C ILE A 31 7.20 6.52 1.04
N LEU A 32 7.66 6.17 -0.16
CA LEU A 32 6.97 5.21 -1.01
C LEU A 32 6.92 3.81 -0.38
N GLN A 33 8.01 3.35 0.23
CA GLN A 33 8.02 2.07 0.95
C GLN A 33 7.04 2.05 2.12
N ILE A 34 6.97 3.14 2.90
CA ILE A 34 6.01 3.27 4.01
C ILE A 34 4.57 3.26 3.48
N VAL A 35 4.29 3.99 2.40
CA VAL A 35 2.96 4.03 1.78
C VAL A 35 2.52 2.64 1.30
N VAL A 36 3.41 1.92 0.61
CA VAL A 36 3.12 0.56 0.12
C VAL A 36 2.91 -0.40 1.28
N LYS A 37 3.76 -0.35 2.31
CA LYS A 37 3.64 -1.21 3.50
C LYS A 37 2.36 -0.91 4.28
N ALA A 38 2.03 0.36 4.49
CA ALA A 38 0.80 0.79 5.15
C ALA A 38 -0.43 0.36 4.36
N LEU A 39 -0.44 0.55 3.04
CA LEU A 39 -1.55 0.13 2.19
C LEU A 39 -1.74 -1.40 2.21
N ASN A 40 -0.64 -2.16 2.16
CA ASN A 40 -0.67 -3.62 2.24
C ASN A 40 -1.11 -4.14 3.62
N ASN A 41 -0.80 -3.39 4.69
CA ASN A 41 -1.17 -3.73 6.07
C ASN A 41 -2.53 -3.15 6.50
N THR A 42 -3.11 -2.26 5.70
CA THR A 42 -4.44 -1.72 5.98
C THR A 42 -5.45 -2.82 5.72
N ILE A 43 -6.17 -3.23 6.76
CA ILE A 43 -7.40 -4.01 6.67
C ILE A 43 -8.33 -3.16 5.81
N GLY A 44 -8.41 -3.45 4.52
CA GLY A 44 -9.16 -2.61 3.60
C GLY A 44 -10.62 -2.52 4.05
N LEU A 45 -11.30 -1.45 3.64
CA LEU A 45 -12.74 -1.17 3.76
C LEU A 45 -13.71 -2.36 3.50
N HIS A 46 -13.19 -3.52 3.06
CA HIS A 46 -13.88 -4.76 2.71
C HIS A 46 -13.21 -6.04 3.29
N ARG A 47 -12.38 -5.94 4.34
CA ARG A 47 -11.70 -7.07 5.03
C ARG A 47 -10.78 -7.91 4.12
N ILE A 48 -9.96 -7.26 3.31
CA ILE A 48 -8.90 -7.97 2.57
C ILE A 48 -7.57 -7.35 2.96
N ILE A 49 -6.67 -8.17 3.50
CA ILE A 49 -5.27 -7.84 3.73
C ILE A 49 -4.51 -8.51 2.57
N PRO A 50 -4.03 -7.75 1.57
CA PRO A 50 -3.35 -8.31 0.41
C PRO A 50 -2.16 -9.21 0.80
N THR A 51 -1.42 -8.86 1.85
CA THR A 51 -0.35 -9.69 2.41
C THR A 51 -0.86 -11.02 2.94
N LEU A 52 -1.93 -11.04 3.74
CA LEU A 52 -2.55 -12.29 4.22
C LEU A 52 -3.18 -13.10 3.09
N LEU A 53 -3.72 -12.47 2.04
CA LEU A 53 -4.19 -13.19 0.86
C LEU A 53 -3.05 -13.88 0.11
N ILE A 54 -1.92 -13.19 -0.10
CA ILE A 54 -0.76 -13.77 -0.78
C ILE A 54 -0.14 -14.86 0.09
N PHE A 55 0.03 -14.62 1.40
CA PHE A 55 0.53 -15.63 2.34
C PHE A 55 -0.40 -16.83 2.46
N SER A 56 -1.72 -16.63 2.57
CA SER A 56 -2.69 -17.73 2.64
C SER A 56 -2.82 -18.50 1.32
N ALA A 57 -2.73 -17.83 0.18
CA ALA A 57 -2.67 -18.50 -1.12
C ALA A 57 -1.39 -19.34 -1.25
N TYR A 58 -0.25 -18.82 -0.82
CA TYR A 58 1.02 -19.55 -0.82
C TYR A 58 1.00 -20.76 0.13
N LEU A 59 0.42 -20.62 1.33
CA LEU A 59 0.23 -21.72 2.29
C LEU A 59 -0.75 -22.79 1.79
N ARG A 60 -1.70 -22.42 0.93
CA ARG A 60 -2.68 -23.35 0.31
C ARG A 60 -2.14 -24.09 -0.91
N ILE A 61 -0.95 -23.73 -1.42
CA ILE A 61 -0.28 -24.43 -2.54
C ILE A 61 0.58 -25.61 -2.02
N ASN A 62 0.39 -26.03 -0.76
CA ASN A 62 0.97 -27.25 -0.23
C ASN A 62 -0.08 -28.36 -0.10
#